data_AF-A0A969Y071-F1
#
_entry.id   AF-A0A969Y071-F1
#
_cell.length_a   1.000
_cell.length_b   1.000
_cell.length_c   1.000
_cell.angle_alpha   90.00
_cell.angle_beta   90.00
_cell.angle_gamma   90.00
#
_symmetry.space_group_name_H-M   'P 1'
#
loop_
_entity.id
_entity.type
_entity.pdbx_description
1 polymer ?
#
loop_
_entity_poly.entity_id
_entity_poly.type
_entity_poly.pdbx_seq_one_letter_code
_entity_poly.pdbx_strand_id
1 'polypeptide(L)'
;MSEQDTGFTTQAAARAEGEAPVIGVGMLGYAFMGKAHSNAFKTLPYMMYPPVAIPDLVAIAGRNEEACAEAARRYGYRKFYTNWQEMLEDDEIQLFDNGGPNDVHAEPSIVAAQAGKHVLCE
;
A
#
# COMPACT_ATOMS: atom_id res chain seq x y z
N MET A 1 11.52 34.73 -3.84
CA MET A 1 10.34 34.00 -3.34
C MET A 1 9.54 33.62 -4.57
N SER A 2 9.75 32.41 -5.10
CA SER A 2 9.06 31.96 -6.31
C SER A 2 7.61 31.66 -5.99
N GLU A 3 6.69 32.25 -6.75
CA GLU A 3 5.26 31.92 -6.75
C GLU A 3 5.10 30.42 -6.94
N GLN A 4 4.62 29.72 -5.91
CA GLN A 4 4.15 28.36 -6.06
C GLN A 4 2.76 28.43 -6.69
N ASP A 5 2.73 28.12 -7.98
CA ASP A 5 1.53 27.97 -8.77
C ASP A 5 0.77 26.73 -8.23
N THR A 6 -0.24 26.96 -7.38
CA THR A 6 -1.11 25.90 -6.87
C THR A 6 -2.46 25.99 -7.59
N GLY A 7 -2.52 25.43 -8.79
CA GLY A 7 -3.74 25.28 -9.60
C GLY A 7 -4.09 23.81 -9.85
N PHE A 8 -5.33 23.51 -10.21
CA PHE A 8 -5.79 22.14 -10.56
C PHE A 8 -4.89 21.46 -11.63
N THR A 9 -4.26 22.26 -12.49
CA THR A 9 -3.32 21.84 -13.53
C THR A 9 -1.91 21.50 -13.02
N THR A 10 -1.54 21.94 -11.82
CA THR A 10 -0.19 21.78 -11.24
C THR A 10 -0.03 20.52 -10.39
N GLN A 11 -1.10 19.80 -10.06
CA GLN A 11 -1.00 18.50 -9.36
C GLN A 11 -0.31 17.41 -10.19
N ALA A 12 -0.09 17.64 -11.49
CA ALA A 12 0.70 16.79 -12.39
C ALA A 12 2.19 17.19 -12.49
N ALA A 13 2.67 18.11 -11.65
CA ALA A 13 4.00 18.71 -11.80
C ALA A 13 5.16 17.86 -11.25
N ALA A 14 4.94 17.04 -10.22
CA ALA A 14 5.97 16.13 -9.72
C ALA A 14 6.09 14.95 -10.69
N ARG A 15 7.04 15.03 -11.61
CA ARG A 15 7.35 13.99 -12.59
C ARG A 15 8.54 13.20 -12.10
N ALA A 16 8.46 11.87 -12.12
CA ALA A 16 9.65 11.05 -12.01
C ALA A 16 10.55 11.33 -13.24
N GLU A 17 11.76 11.84 -13.01
CA GLU A 17 12.79 11.96 -14.04
C GLU A 17 13.49 10.59 -14.18
N GLY A 18 12.92 9.68 -14.99
CA GLY A 18 13.43 8.31 -15.18
C GLY A 18 12.34 7.23 -15.11
N GLU A 19 12.73 5.96 -14.95
CA GLU A 19 11.78 4.90 -14.57
C GLU A 19 11.27 5.18 -13.15
N ALA A 20 9.95 5.14 -12.96
CA ALA A 20 9.35 5.42 -11.66
C ALA A 20 9.82 4.39 -10.61
N PRO A 21 10.21 4.82 -9.40
CA PRO A 21 10.68 3.91 -8.36
C PRO A 21 9.58 2.91 -7.96
N VAL A 22 9.97 1.70 -7.56
CA VAL A 22 9.03 0.69 -7.04
C VAL A 22 8.87 0.87 -5.53
N ILE A 23 7.65 0.70 -5.02
CA ILE A 23 7.36 0.68 -3.59
C ILE A 23 6.62 -0.60 -3.21
N GLY A 24 7.18 -1.38 -2.30
CA GLY A 24 6.56 -2.62 -1.81
C GLY A 24 5.40 -2.36 -0.85
N VAL A 25 4.23 -2.89 -1.17
CA VAL A 25 2.97 -2.71 -0.42
C VAL A 25 2.63 -3.96 0.38
N GLY A 26 2.40 -3.78 1.67
CA GLY A 26 1.83 -4.76 2.59
C GLY A 26 0.49 -4.28 3.11
N MET A 27 -0.59 -5.04 2.90
CA MET A 27 -1.95 -4.62 3.24
C MET A 27 -2.56 -5.49 4.35
N LEU A 28 -2.94 -4.88 5.47
CA LEU A 28 -3.72 -5.52 6.52
C LEU A 28 -5.21 -5.47 6.17
N GLY A 29 -5.80 -6.64 5.88
CA GLY A 29 -7.19 -6.78 5.49
C GLY A 29 -7.39 -6.93 3.98
N TYR A 30 -8.28 -7.83 3.57
CA TYR A 30 -8.43 -8.25 2.18
C TYR A 30 -9.90 -8.34 1.71
N ALA A 31 -10.83 -7.86 2.55
CA ALA A 31 -12.26 -7.90 2.29
C ALA A 31 -12.70 -6.71 1.40
N PHE A 32 -13.72 -5.95 1.81
CA PHE A 32 -14.27 -4.86 1.00
C PHE A 32 -13.22 -3.78 0.67
N MET A 33 -12.56 -3.20 1.68
CA MET A 33 -11.52 -2.19 1.46
C MET A 33 -10.28 -2.76 0.78
N GLY A 34 -9.89 -3.99 1.15
CA GLY A 34 -8.77 -4.66 0.48
C GLY A 34 -8.96 -4.85 -1.02
N LYS A 35 -10.20 -5.10 -1.49
CA LYS A 35 -10.54 -5.09 -2.93
C LYS A 35 -10.33 -3.71 -3.55
N ALA A 36 -10.83 -2.66 -2.90
CA ALA A 36 -10.77 -1.30 -3.43
C ALA A 36 -9.32 -0.81 -3.54
N HIS A 37 -8.52 -1.02 -2.49
CA HIS A 37 -7.12 -0.60 -2.42
C HIS A 37 -6.25 -1.39 -3.41
N SER A 38 -6.45 -2.71 -3.50
CA SER A 38 -5.76 -3.53 -4.50
C SER A 38 -6.06 -3.09 -5.94
N ASN A 39 -7.30 -2.67 -6.22
CA ASN A 39 -7.63 -2.09 -7.52
C ASN A 39 -6.95 -0.73 -7.74
N ALA A 40 -6.93 0.13 -6.72
CA ALA A 40 -6.23 1.41 -6.77
C ALA A 40 -4.74 1.20 -7.06
N PHE A 41 -4.01 0.38 -6.29
CA PHE A 41 -2.58 0.14 -6.51
C PHE A 41 -2.24 -0.36 -7.91
N LYS A 42 -3.07 -1.23 -8.49
CA LYS A 42 -2.90 -1.70 -9.87
C LYS A 42 -3.13 -0.64 -10.93
N THR A 43 -4.03 0.30 -10.68
CA THR A 43 -4.50 1.27 -11.67
C THR A 43 -3.84 2.64 -11.51
N LEU A 44 -3.31 2.94 -10.32
CA LEU A 44 -2.64 4.18 -9.99
C LEU A 44 -1.53 4.55 -10.98
N PRO A 45 -0.61 3.64 -11.38
CA PRO A 45 0.43 3.97 -12.35
C PRO A 45 -0.09 4.37 -13.73
N TYR A 46 -1.23 3.80 -14.13
CA TYR A 46 -1.90 4.13 -15.39
C TYR A 46 -2.68 5.44 -15.28
N MET A 47 -3.37 5.66 -14.16
CA MET A 47 -4.25 6.81 -13.93
C MET A 47 -3.48 8.11 -13.70
N MET A 48 -2.35 8.02 -12.97
CA MET A 48 -1.52 9.16 -12.59
C MET A 48 -0.20 9.11 -13.38
N TYR A 49 -0.15 9.78 -14.53
CA TYR A 49 0.99 9.71 -15.44
C TYR A 49 1.72 11.07 -15.60
N PRO A 50 3.07 11.10 -15.52
CA PRO A 50 3.96 9.99 -15.13
C PRO A 50 3.79 9.64 -13.64
N PRO A 51 3.85 8.35 -13.26
CA PRO A 51 3.66 7.96 -11.87
C PRO A 51 4.86 8.37 -11.01
N VAL A 52 4.58 8.76 -9.78
CA VAL A 52 5.62 9.05 -8.78
C VAL A 52 6.27 7.78 -8.25
N ALA A 53 5.56 6.65 -8.28
CA ALA A 53 6.05 5.32 -7.91
C ALA A 53 5.17 4.21 -8.53
N ILE A 54 5.73 3.01 -8.65
CA ILE A 54 5.03 1.79 -9.07
C ILE A 54 4.79 0.91 -7.82
N PRO A 55 3.54 0.66 -7.42
CA PRO A 55 3.26 -0.27 -6.33
C PRO A 55 3.61 -1.71 -6.72
N ASP A 56 4.45 -2.37 -5.92
CA ASP A 56 4.63 -3.82 -5.92
C ASP A 56 3.73 -4.43 -4.83
N LEU A 57 2.81 -5.31 -5.22
CA LEU A 57 1.90 -5.98 -4.30
C LEU A 57 2.65 -7.13 -3.60
N VAL A 58 3.35 -6.80 -2.51
CA VAL A 58 4.21 -7.76 -1.81
C VAL A 58 3.36 -8.76 -1.04
N ALA A 59 2.58 -8.28 -0.07
CA ALA A 59 1.80 -9.17 0.78
C ALA A 59 0.45 -8.60 1.24
N ILE A 60 -0.44 -9.52 1.61
CA ILE A 60 -1.62 -9.21 2.42
C ILE A 60 -1.59 -9.97 3.74
N ALA A 61 -2.16 -9.38 4.79
CA ALA A 61 -2.28 -10.00 6.10
C ALA A 61 -3.76 -10.16 6.52
N GLY A 62 -4.07 -11.28 7.15
CA GLY A 62 -5.35 -11.49 7.81
C GLY A 62 -5.49 -12.86 8.47
N ARG A 63 -6.47 -13.00 9.37
CA ARG A 63 -6.52 -14.12 10.33
C ARG A 63 -6.92 -15.48 9.76
N ASN A 64 -7.58 -15.52 8.59
CA ASN A 64 -8.02 -16.77 7.97
C ASN A 64 -7.05 -17.12 6.84
N GLU A 65 -6.27 -18.18 7.04
CA GLU A 65 -5.21 -18.61 6.13
C GLU A 65 -5.72 -18.85 4.71
N GLU A 66 -6.78 -19.66 4.55
CA GLU A 66 -7.31 -20.03 3.24
C GLU A 66 -7.85 -18.81 2.47
N ALA A 67 -8.62 -17.96 3.16
CA ALA A 67 -9.19 -16.76 2.56
C ALA A 67 -8.11 -15.71 2.23
N CYS A 68 -7.07 -15.61 3.05
CA CYS A 68 -5.93 -14.74 2.80
C CYS A 68 -5.09 -15.25 1.62
N ALA A 69 -4.77 -16.54 1.58
CA ALA A 69 -4.07 -17.16 0.46
C ALA A 69 -4.82 -16.97 -0.87
N GLU A 70 -6.15 -17.14 -0.86
CA GLU A 70 -6.96 -16.88 -2.05
C GLU A 70 -6.95 -15.40 -2.45
N ALA A 71 -7.17 -14.48 -1.50
CA ALA A 71 -7.14 -13.06 -1.83
C ALA A 71 -5.77 -12.63 -2.42
N ALA A 72 -4.67 -13.18 -1.91
CA ALA A 72 -3.33 -12.89 -2.41
C ALA A 72 -3.20 -13.36 -3.87
N ARG A 73 -3.59 -14.61 -4.15
CA ARG A 73 -3.60 -15.15 -5.52
C ARG A 73 -4.48 -14.34 -6.46
N ARG A 74 -5.73 -14.05 -6.04
CA ARG A 74 -6.73 -13.33 -6.84
C ARG A 74 -6.27 -11.91 -7.19
N TYR A 75 -5.71 -11.20 -6.21
CA TYR A 75 -5.27 -9.82 -6.40
C TYR A 75 -3.82 -9.72 -6.86
N GLY A 76 -3.08 -10.81 -6.96
CA GLY A 76 -1.70 -10.82 -7.47
C GLY A 76 -0.67 -10.31 -6.48
N TYR A 77 -0.89 -10.53 -5.18
CA TYR A 77 0.15 -10.37 -4.18
C TYR A 77 1.11 -11.56 -4.21
N ARG A 78 2.41 -11.32 -3.95
CA ARG A 78 3.44 -12.37 -4.01
C ARG A 78 3.33 -13.37 -2.86
N LYS A 79 2.92 -12.92 -1.67
CA LYS A 79 2.78 -13.74 -0.46
C LYS A 79 1.62 -13.27 0.42
N PHE A 80 1.37 -14.00 1.50
CA PHE A 80 0.37 -13.64 2.50
C PHE A 80 0.88 -14.00 3.90
N TYR A 81 0.31 -13.33 4.91
CA TYR A 81 0.61 -13.56 6.32
C TYR A 81 -0.68 -13.78 7.11
N THR A 82 -0.64 -14.67 8.09
CA THR A 82 -1.74 -14.82 9.06
C THR A 82 -1.56 -13.96 10.31
N ASN A 83 -0.38 -13.33 10.43
CA ASN A 83 0.05 -12.50 11.53
C ASN A 83 0.64 -11.19 10.96
N TRP A 84 0.05 -10.04 11.31
CA TRP A 84 0.49 -8.76 10.74
C TRP A 84 1.85 -8.33 11.31
N GLN A 85 2.21 -8.76 12.52
CA GLN A 85 3.50 -8.46 13.12
C GLN A 85 4.63 -9.05 12.25
N GLU A 86 4.49 -10.30 11.81
CA GLU A 86 5.45 -10.96 10.91
C GLU A 86 5.53 -10.25 9.55
N MET A 87 4.40 -9.74 9.05
CA MET A 87 4.39 -8.92 7.85
C MET A 87 5.20 -7.62 8.04
N LEU A 88 5.19 -7.01 9.23
CA LEU A 88 5.95 -5.80 9.47
C LEU A 88 7.46 -6.02 9.63
N GLU A 89 7.90 -7.25 9.88
CA GLU A 89 9.32 -7.63 9.89
C GLU A 89 9.88 -7.81 8.47
N ASP A 90 9.02 -7.81 7.44
CA ASP A 90 9.42 -7.95 6.05
C ASP A 90 9.99 -6.64 5.48
N ASP A 91 11.28 -6.66 5.14
CA ASP A 91 11.99 -5.53 4.54
C ASP A 91 11.52 -5.23 3.11
N GLU A 92 10.85 -6.17 2.43
CA GLU A 92 10.21 -5.90 1.13
C GLU A 92 9.00 -4.96 1.26
N ILE A 93 8.42 -4.82 2.46
CA ILE A 93 7.25 -3.97 2.70
C ILE A 93 7.70 -2.59 3.16
N GLN A 94 7.47 -1.61 2.30
CA GLN A 94 7.83 -0.21 2.50
C GLN A 94 6.61 0.67 2.80
N LEU A 95 5.45 0.30 2.26
CA LEU A 95 4.14 0.90 2.56
C LEU A 95 3.25 -0.13 3.26
N PHE A 96 2.81 0.20 4.47
CA PHE A 96 1.80 -0.55 5.20
C PHE A 96 0.42 0.11 5.04
N ASP A 97 -0.51 -0.61 4.43
CA ASP A 97 -1.90 -0.21 4.23
C ASP A 97 -2.81 -0.93 5.23
N ASN A 98 -3.30 -0.20 6.23
CA ASN A 98 -4.18 -0.71 7.26
C ASN A 98 -5.66 -0.51 6.88
N GLY A 99 -6.21 -1.52 6.19
CA GLY A 99 -7.63 -1.64 5.88
C GLY A 99 -8.41 -2.49 6.91
N GLY A 100 -7.88 -2.64 8.12
CA GLY A 100 -8.54 -3.35 9.21
C GLY A 100 -9.73 -2.59 9.79
N PRO A 101 -10.56 -3.24 10.64
CA PRO A 101 -11.59 -2.53 11.42
C PRO A 101 -10.97 -1.53 12.42
N ASN A 102 -11.78 -0.59 12.90
CA ASN A 102 -11.32 0.55 13.72
C ASN A 102 -10.52 0.15 14.98
N ASP A 103 -10.81 -1.02 15.56
CA ASP A 103 -10.13 -1.54 16.74
C ASP A 103 -8.68 -1.97 16.49
N VAL A 104 -8.31 -2.21 15.22
CA VAL A 104 -6.94 -2.60 14.82
C VAL A 104 -6.23 -1.51 14.02
N HIS A 105 -6.70 -0.27 14.07
CA HIS A 105 -6.03 0.85 13.41
C HIS A 105 -4.77 1.27 14.16
N ALA A 106 -4.90 1.54 15.46
CA ALA A 106 -3.84 2.21 16.22
C ALA A 106 -2.56 1.36 16.34
N GLU A 107 -2.67 0.14 16.87
CA GLU A 107 -1.48 -0.67 17.19
C GLU A 107 -0.64 -1.06 15.96
N PRO A 108 -1.19 -1.68 14.89
CA PRO A 108 -0.42 -2.04 13.71
C PRO A 108 0.19 -0.82 13.01
N SER A 109 -0.56 0.28 12.91
CA SER A 109 -0.08 1.51 12.26
C SER A 109 1.06 2.16 13.05
N ILE A 110 0.99 2.18 14.38
CA ILE A 110 2.08 2.67 15.24
C ILE A 110 3.32 1.81 15.07
N VAL A 111 3.18 0.48 15.11
CA VAL A 111 4.31 -0.44 14.95
C VAL A 111 4.93 -0.30 13.55
N ALA A 112 4.12 -0.18 12.50
CA ALA A 112 4.59 0.03 11.14
C ALA A 112 5.40 1.34 11.01
N ALA A 113 4.89 2.43 11.60
CA ALA A 113 5.60 3.71 11.62
C ALA A 113 6.92 3.63 12.41
N GLN A 114 6.94 2.93 13.55
CA GLN A 114 8.16 2.70 14.34
C GLN A 114 9.18 1.83 13.58
N ALA A 115 8.72 0.90 12.76
CA ALA A 115 9.55 0.10 11.85
C ALA A 115 10.02 0.89 10.61
N GLY A 116 9.72 2.19 10.52
CA GLY A 116 10.16 3.05 9.42
C GLY A 116 9.38 2.89 8.12
N LYS A 117 8.21 2.23 8.16
CA LYS A 117 7.36 2.05 6.99
C LYS A 117 6.45 3.27 6.79
N HIS A 118 6.13 3.57 5.53
CA HIS A 118 5.04 4.49 5.22
C HIS A 118 3.72 3.87 5.67
N VAL A 119 2.77 4.68 6.14
CA VAL A 119 1.50 4.18 6.68
C VAL A 119 0.34 4.86 5.97
N LEU A 120 -0.56 4.04 5.44
CA LEU A 120 -1.92 4.40 5.05
C LEU A 120 -2.87 3.72 6.04
N CYS A 121 -3.78 4.48 6.65
CA CYS A 121 -4.76 3.96 7.61
C CYS A 121 -6.13 4.50 7.23
N GLU A 122 -7.12 3.60 7.11
CA GLU A 122 -8.54 3.98 7.03
C GLU A 122 -9.03 4.75 8.26
#